data_AF-A0A0I9VGZ2-F1
#
_entry.id   AF-A0A0I9VGZ2-F1
#
_cell.length_a   1.000
_cell.length_b   1.000
_cell.length_c   1.000
_cell.angle_alpha   90.00
_cell.angle_beta   90.00
_cell.angle_gamma   90.00
#
_symmetry.space_group_name_H-M   'P 1'
#
loop_
_entity.id
_entity.type
_entity.pdbx_description
1 polymer ?
#
loop_
_entity_poly.entity_id
_entity_poly.type
_entity_poly.pdbx_seq_one_letter_code
_entity_poly.pdbx_strand_id
1 'polypeptide(L)'
;MSSGGVVDREAITAAFDALDAAVDGVVALDVDALCAREWLVLLERCERVRRRIPAVEHPMINQLARQATPEELGGTLSHAIAEWTLISRAEATKRIEPPQVLFRSS
;
A
#
# COMPACT_ATOMS: atom_id res chain seq x y z
N MET A 1 -16.48 -27.63 -16.88
CA MET A 1 -15.26 -27.56 -16.04
C MET A 1 -15.10 -26.12 -15.64
N SER A 2 -15.36 -25.78 -14.38
CA SER A 2 -15.28 -24.40 -13.90
C SER A 2 -13.81 -24.06 -13.72
N SER A 3 -13.24 -23.27 -14.64
CA SER A 3 -11.98 -22.58 -14.38
C SER A 3 -12.27 -21.47 -13.38
N GLY A 4 -12.41 -21.83 -12.11
CA GLY A 4 -12.29 -20.87 -11.02
C GLY A 4 -10.96 -20.16 -11.23
N GLY A 5 -11.01 -18.85 -11.46
CA GLY A 5 -9.86 -18.05 -11.83
C GLY A 5 -8.69 -18.38 -10.93
N VAL A 6 -7.68 -19.04 -11.49
CA VAL A 6 -6.41 -19.24 -10.82
C VAL A 6 -5.88 -17.82 -10.64
N VAL A 7 -5.91 -17.35 -9.39
CA VAL A 7 -5.13 -16.18 -9.01
C VAL A 7 -3.70 -16.50 -9.42
N ASP A 8 -3.20 -15.81 -10.43
CA ASP A 8 -1.84 -16.00 -10.91
C ASP A 8 -0.91 -15.38 -9.87
N ARG A 9 -0.55 -16.20 -8.87
CA ARG A 9 0.30 -15.79 -7.75
C ARG A 9 1.66 -15.34 -8.26
N GLU A 10 2.15 -15.96 -9.33
CA GLU A 10 3.41 -15.58 -9.97
C GLU A 10 3.30 -14.18 -10.57
N ALA A 11 2.20 -13.88 -11.29
CA ALA A 11 1.96 -12.54 -11.81
C ALA A 11 1.81 -11.49 -10.69
N ILE A 12 1.18 -11.83 -9.56
CA ILE A 12 1.07 -10.93 -8.41
C ILE A 12 2.45 -10.66 -7.81
N THR A 13 3.22 -11.70 -7.52
CA THR A 13 4.58 -11.57 -6.96
C THR A 13 5.47 -10.75 -7.91
N ALA A 14 5.48 -11.08 -9.20
CA ALA A 14 6.26 -10.34 -10.19
C ALA A 14 5.86 -8.86 -10.29
N ALA A 15 4.58 -8.53 -10.09
CA ALA A 15 4.12 -7.14 -10.08
C ALA A 15 4.62 -6.37 -8.84
N PHE A 16 4.68 -7.00 -7.67
CA PHE A 16 5.27 -6.41 -6.47
C PHE A 16 6.80 -6.31 -6.57
N ASP A 17 7.48 -7.34 -7.09
CA ASP A 17 8.93 -7.30 -7.34
C ASP A 17 9.30 -6.15 -8.30
N ALA A 18 8.49 -5.95 -9.35
CA ALA A 18 8.68 -4.83 -10.28
C ALA A 18 8.42 -3.46 -9.63
N LEU A 19 7.48 -3.38 -8.69
CA LEU A 19 7.24 -2.17 -7.90
C LEU A 19 8.43 -1.86 -7.00
N ASP A 20 8.94 -2.85 -6.27
CA ASP A 20 10.10 -2.70 -5.38
C ASP A 20 11.35 -2.28 -6.17
N ALA A 21 11.63 -2.96 -7.29
CA ALA A 21 12.74 -2.58 -8.17
C ALA A 21 12.61 -1.16 -8.74
N ALA A 22 11.39 -0.70 -9.05
CA ALA A 22 11.16 0.66 -9.51
C ALA A 22 11.39 1.69 -8.39
N VAL A 23 11.01 1.38 -7.15
CA VAL A 23 11.27 2.23 -5.98
C VAL A 23 12.76 2.30 -5.70
N ASP A 24 13.47 1.16 -5.71
CA ASP A 24 14.92 1.11 -5.52
C ASP A 24 15.65 1.94 -6.58
N GLY A 25 15.21 1.88 -7.84
CA GLY A 25 15.73 2.71 -8.92
C GLY A 25 15.56 4.22 -8.67
N VAL A 26 14.47 4.64 -8.01
CA VAL A 26 14.25 6.05 -7.63
C VAL A 26 15.12 6.43 -6.43
N VAL A 27 15.28 5.54 -5.45
CA VAL A 27 16.14 5.77 -4.27
C VAL A 27 17.61 5.93 -4.66
N ALA A 28 18.06 5.24 -5.71
CA ALA A 28 19.42 5.31 -6.22
C ALA A 28 19.75 6.57 -7.06
N LEU A 29 18.78 7.46 -7.31
CA LEU A 29 19.01 8.67 -8.10
C LEU A 29 19.84 9.70 -7.32
N ASP A 30 20.89 10.21 -7.97
CA ASP A 30 21.54 11.44 -7.54
C ASP A 30 20.68 12.64 -7.98
N VAL A 31 20.32 13.46 -7.01
CA VAL A 31 19.39 14.57 -7.12
C VAL A 31 20.02 15.87 -6.62
N ASP A 32 21.30 15.86 -6.27
CA ASP A 32 22.01 16.99 -5.65
C ASP A 32 22.16 18.19 -6.58
N ALA A 33 22.16 17.96 -7.90
CA ALA A 33 22.28 19.00 -8.91
C ALA A 33 20.94 19.64 -9.32
N LEU A 34 19.81 19.23 -8.72
CA LEU A 34 18.48 19.71 -9.11
C LEU A 34 18.16 21.10 -8.55
N CYS A 35 17.43 21.89 -9.33
CA CYS A 35 16.85 23.14 -8.87
C CYS A 35 15.54 22.91 -8.10
N ALA A 36 15.12 23.91 -7.32
CA ALA A 36 13.90 23.85 -6.50
C ALA A 36 12.63 23.42 -7.27
N ARG A 37 12.50 23.82 -8.54
CA ARG A 37 11.35 23.44 -9.37
C ARG A 37 11.36 21.95 -9.71
N GLU A 38 12.52 21.39 -10.02
CA GLU A 38 12.67 19.97 -10.34
C GLU A 38 12.37 19.11 -9.10
N TRP A 39 12.84 19.54 -7.93
CA TRP A 39 12.47 18.92 -6.66
C TRP A 39 10.97 18.88 -6.42
N LEU A 40 10.25 19.98 -6.65
CA LEU A 40 8.80 20.02 -6.49
C LEU A 40 8.08 19.08 -7.45
N VAL A 41 8.55 18.96 -8.70
CA VAL A 41 7.99 18.00 -9.67
C VAL A 41 8.21 16.56 -9.20
N LEU A 42 9.38 16.24 -8.66
CA LEU A 42 9.64 14.90 -8.11
C LEU A 42 8.76 14.61 -6.89
N LEU A 43 8.58 15.58 -5.98
CA LEU A 43 7.69 15.44 -4.83
C LEU A 43 6.23 15.23 -5.24
N GLU A 44 5.75 15.92 -6.29
CA GLU A 44 4.41 15.72 -6.84
C GLU A 44 4.24 14.29 -7.38
N ARG A 45 5.26 13.74 -8.04
CA ARG A 45 5.23 12.35 -8.53
C ARG A 45 5.19 11.35 -7.37
N CYS A 46 6.01 11.56 -6.34
CA CYS A 46 5.98 10.74 -5.12
C CYS A 46 4.60 10.78 -4.45
N GLU A 47 3.98 11.96 -4.38
CA GLU A 47 2.65 12.14 -3.81
C GLU A 47 1.56 11.43 -4.62
N ARG A 48 1.66 11.47 -5.95
CA ARG A 48 0.76 10.74 -6.83
C ARG A 48 0.83 9.22 -6.60
N VAL A 49 2.02 8.69 -6.34
CA VAL A 49 2.20 7.28 -5.97
C VAL A 49 1.60 7.01 -4.59
N ARG A 50 1.95 7.80 -3.56
CA ARG A 50 1.42 7.65 -2.19
C ARG A 50 -0.11 7.62 -2.15
N ARG A 51 -0.79 8.45 -2.95
CA ARG A 51 -2.27 8.47 -3.02
C ARG A 51 -2.89 7.22 -3.66
N ARG A 52 -2.13 6.47 -4.46
CA ARG A 52 -2.58 5.23 -5.10
C ARG A 52 -2.39 4.02 -4.19
N ILE A 53 -1.43 4.07 -3.26
CA ILE A 53 -1.13 2.96 -2.35
C ILE A 53 -2.36 2.50 -1.55
N PRO A 54 -3.17 3.37 -0.92
CA PRO A 54 -4.39 2.94 -0.21
C PRO A 54 -5.37 2.16 -1.10
N ALA A 55 -5.52 2.54 -2.37
CA ALA A 55 -6.41 1.82 -3.30
C ALA A 55 -5.91 0.40 -3.62
N VAL A 56 -4.59 0.19 -3.56
CA VAL A 56 -3.96 -1.15 -3.69
C VAL A 56 -4.09 -1.94 -2.39
N GLU A 57 -3.87 -1.30 -1.24
CA GLU A 57 -3.89 -1.94 0.08
C GLU A 57 -5.31 -2.35 0.53
N HIS A 58 -6.30 -1.48 0.35
CA HIS A 58 -7.64 -1.68 0.92
C HIS A 58 -8.30 -3.02 0.50
N PRO A 59 -8.25 -3.48 -0.77
CA PRO A 59 -8.77 -4.78 -1.12
C PRO A 59 -8.11 -5.93 -0.35
N MET A 60 -6.79 -5.88 -0.14
CA MET A 60 -6.05 -6.91 0.59
C MET A 60 -6.40 -6.88 2.09
N ILE A 61 -6.46 -5.69 2.69
CA ILE A 61 -6.85 -5.51 4.10
C ILE A 61 -8.29 -5.98 4.32
N ASN A 62 -9.22 -5.63 3.41
CA ASN A 62 -10.61 -6.09 3.48
C ASN A 62 -10.73 -7.60 3.33
N GLN A 63 -9.93 -8.21 2.46
CA GLN A 63 -9.92 -9.66 2.30
C GLN A 63 -9.38 -10.32 3.57
N LEU A 64 -8.29 -9.80 4.14
CA LEU A 64 -7.71 -10.28 5.38
C LEU A 64 -8.72 -10.18 6.54
N ALA A 65 -9.41 -9.04 6.66
CA ALA A 65 -10.45 -8.82 7.66
C ALA A 65 -11.63 -9.81 7.56
N ARG A 66 -11.95 -10.26 6.35
CA ARG A 66 -13.08 -11.17 6.08
C ARG A 66 -12.70 -12.64 6.23
N GLN A 67 -11.45 -13.00 6.00
CA GLN A 67 -11.03 -14.39 5.86
C GLN A 67 -10.18 -14.89 7.00
N ALA A 68 -9.35 -14.03 7.62
CA ALA A 68 -8.46 -14.45 8.68
C ALA A 68 -9.14 -14.36 10.06
N THR A 69 -8.89 -15.39 10.86
CA THR A 69 -9.32 -15.46 12.25
C THR A 69 -8.31 -14.75 13.17
N PRO A 70 -8.74 -14.26 14.35
CA PRO A 70 -7.81 -13.67 15.32
C PRO A 70 -6.66 -14.61 15.70
N GLU A 71 -6.90 -15.92 15.75
CA GLU A 71 -5.89 -16.94 16.03
C GLU A 71 -4.83 -17.02 14.92
N GLU A 72 -5.23 -16.98 13.65
CA GLU A 72 -4.30 -16.95 12.51
C GLU A 72 -3.49 -15.66 12.44
N LEU A 73 -4.08 -14.55 12.88
CA LEU A 73 -3.45 -13.23 12.93
C LEU A 73 -2.57 -13.02 14.16
N GLY A 74 -2.67 -13.89 15.18
CA GLY A 74 -1.99 -13.71 16.47
C GLY A 74 -2.52 -12.53 17.28
N GLY A 75 -3.76 -12.09 17.05
CA GLY A 75 -4.36 -10.93 17.71
C GLY A 75 -5.39 -10.20 16.85
N THR A 76 -5.54 -8.88 17.05
CA THR A 76 -6.42 -8.06 16.21
C THR A 76 -5.78 -7.80 14.85
N LEU A 77 -6.61 -7.57 13.82
CA LEU A 77 -6.14 -7.18 12.48
C LEU A 77 -5.18 -5.99 12.50
N SER A 78 -5.49 -4.95 13.29
CA SER A 78 -4.62 -3.77 13.46
C SER A 78 -3.28 -4.09 14.12
N HIS A 79 -3.24 -5.05 15.04
CA HIS A 79 -2.00 -5.50 15.65
C HIS A 79 -1.16 -6.28 14.64
N ALA A 80 -1.76 -7.26 13.95
CA ALA A 80 -1.07 -8.04 12.93
C ALA A 80 -0.50 -7.13 11.82
N ILE A 81 -1.30 -6.21 11.26
CA ILE A 81 -0.81 -5.27 10.24
C ILE A 81 0.34 -4.41 10.79
N ALA A 82 0.24 -3.91 12.01
CA ALA A 82 1.31 -3.11 12.62
C ALA A 82 2.63 -3.89 12.74
N GLU A 83 2.57 -5.14 13.22
CA GLU A 83 3.76 -6.00 13.37
C GLU A 83 4.36 -6.37 12.01
N TRP A 84 3.54 -6.82 11.05
CA TRP A 84 4.03 -7.29 9.75
C TRP A 84 4.55 -6.17 8.84
N THR A 85 4.00 -4.96 8.96
CA THR A 85 4.41 -3.80 8.13
C THR A 85 5.33 -2.82 8.85
N LEU A 86 5.67 -3.10 10.13
CA LEU A 86 6.53 -2.27 10.97
C LEU A 86 6.04 -0.82 11.11
N ILE A 87 4.72 -0.63 11.17
CA ILE A 87 4.08 0.68 11.38
C ILE A 87 3.43 0.79 12.76
N SER A 88 3.14 2.01 13.18
CA SER A 88 2.39 2.22 14.42
C SER A 88 0.97 1.63 14.35
N ARG A 89 0.42 1.18 15.49
CA ARG A 89 -0.98 0.74 15.57
C ARG A 89 -1.98 1.80 15.13
N ALA A 90 -1.70 3.08 15.39
CA ALA A 90 -2.57 4.18 14.94
C ALA A 90 -2.62 4.28 13.41
N GLU A 91 -1.49 4.06 12.74
CA GLU A 91 -1.42 4.03 11.28
C GLU A 91 -2.10 2.78 10.71
N ALA A 92 -1.90 1.62 11.32
CA ALA A 92 -2.60 0.39 10.94
C ALA A 92 -4.13 0.55 11.04
N THR A 93 -4.64 1.17 12.12
CA THR A 93 -6.07 1.48 12.25
C THR A 93 -6.59 2.38 11.13
N LYS A 94 -5.86 3.44 10.77
CA LYS A 94 -6.25 4.33 9.66
C LYS A 94 -6.36 3.61 8.32
N ARG A 95 -5.52 2.60 8.07
CA ARG A 95 -5.57 1.79 6.84
C ARG A 95 -6.71 0.77 6.82
N ILE A 96 -7.24 0.41 7.99
CA ILE A 96 -8.42 -0.47 8.13
C ILE A 96 -9.71 0.35 8.01
N GLU A 97 -9.70 1.59 8.50
CA GLU A 97 -10.88 2.45 8.44
C GLU A 97 -11.30 2.70 6.98
N PRO A 98 -12.60 2.61 6.67
CA PRO A 98 -13.09 2.97 5.35
C PRO A 98 -12.67 4.42 5.04
N PRO A 99 -12.29 4.72 3.79
CA PRO A 99 -11.86 6.06 3.42
C PRO A 99 -12.89 7.07 3.91
N GLN A 100 -12.43 7.99 4.77
CA GLN A 100 -13.30 9.04 5.28
C GLN A 100 -13.78 9.85 4.09
N VAL A 101 -15.06 9.67 3.73
CA VAL A 101 -15.73 10.50 2.74
C VAL A 101 -15.73 11.90 3.31
N LEU A 102 -14.75 12.71 2.90
CA LEU A 102 -14.79 14.13 3.12
C LEU A 102 -16.00 14.65 2.35
N PHE A 103 -17.13 14.77 3.03
CA PHE A 103 -18.23 15.61 2.59
C PHE A 103 -17.64 17.01 2.43
N ARG A 104 -17.24 17.36 1.19
CA ARG A 104 -17.04 18.75 0.81
C ARG A 104 -18.44 19.34 0.72
N SER A 105 -18.90 19.91 1.83
CA SER A 105 -20.04 20.81 1.82
C SER A 105 -19.71 21.96 0.87
N SER A 106 -20.40 21.99 -0.27
CA SER A 106 -20.52 23.19 -1.11
C SER A 106 -21.52 24.16 -0.51
#